data_AF-A0A3B8XIK1-F1
#
_entry.id   AF-A0A3B8XIK1-F1
#
_cell.length_a   1.000
_cell.length_b   1.000
_cell.length_c   1.000
_cell.angle_alpha   90.00
_cell.angle_beta   90.00
_cell.angle_gamma   90.00
#
_symmetry.space_group_name_H-M   'P 1'
#
loop_
_entity.id
_entity.type
_entity.pdbx_description
1 polymer ?
#
loop_
_entity_poly.entity_id
_entity_poly.type
_entity_poly.pdbx_seq_one_letter_code
_entity_poly.pdbx_strand_id
1 'polypeptide(L)'
;RFWEPEFDGSDLNLAGWTKKLTGKPSITVGSVSLSGEFIASFAGEGSEATGIDELLERLEKGEFDLVGVGRALLVDPAWARKVHTGAFDQLMPFRAEALATLS
;
A
#
# COMPACT_ATOMS: atom_id res chain seq x y z
N ARG A 1 -3.31 0.22 -8.17
CA ARG A 1 -2.50 -0.21 -6.98
C ARG A 1 -1.22 0.62 -6.93
N PHE A 2 -0.38 0.60 -5.86
CA PHE A 2 0.82 1.48 -5.87
C PHE A 2 1.79 1.17 -7.03
N TRP A 3 1.82 -0.08 -7.50
CA TRP A 3 2.67 -0.56 -8.59
C TRP A 3 2.06 -0.40 -9.98
N GLU A 4 0.80 -0.02 -10.05
CA GLU A 4 0.06 0.03 -11.31
C GLU A 4 0.36 1.34 -12.04
N PRO A 5 0.85 1.29 -13.28
CA PRO A 5 1.06 2.49 -14.08
C PRO A 5 -0.26 3.21 -14.40
N GLU A 6 -0.21 4.54 -14.44
CA GLU A 6 -1.38 5.34 -14.82
C GLU A 6 -1.57 5.43 -16.33
N PHE A 7 -0.48 5.32 -17.11
CA PHE A 7 -0.49 5.43 -18.56
C PHE A 7 0.44 4.41 -19.20
N ASP A 8 0.08 3.95 -20.40
CA ASP A 8 0.90 3.05 -21.22
C ASP A 8 2.29 3.64 -21.52
N GLY A 9 3.32 2.80 -21.42
CA GLY A 9 4.71 3.19 -21.69
C GLY A 9 5.39 3.98 -20.56
N SER A 10 4.79 4.03 -19.38
CA SER A 10 5.37 4.59 -18.16
C SER A 10 5.29 3.57 -17.03
N ASP A 11 6.22 3.66 -16.07
CA ASP A 11 6.16 2.88 -14.82
C ASP A 11 5.53 3.69 -13.67
N LEU A 12 5.22 4.98 -13.90
CA LEU A 12 4.69 5.89 -12.88
C LEU A 12 3.19 5.68 -12.66
N ASN A 13 2.82 5.52 -11.39
CA ASN A 13 1.44 5.67 -10.91
C ASN A 13 1.03 7.16 -10.87
N LEU A 14 -0.23 7.42 -10.48
CA LEU A 14 -0.77 8.79 -10.36
C LEU A 14 0.04 9.71 -9.43
N ALA A 15 0.55 9.20 -8.31
CA ALA A 15 1.38 10.00 -7.39
C ALA A 15 2.70 10.40 -8.06
N GLY A 16 3.33 9.46 -8.77
CA GLY A 16 4.50 9.67 -9.63
C GLY A 16 4.29 10.78 -10.65
N TRP A 17 3.19 10.71 -11.39
CA TRP A 17 2.84 11.75 -12.36
C TRP A 17 2.54 13.10 -11.71
N THR A 18 1.82 13.10 -10.59
CA THR A 18 1.50 14.32 -9.83
C THR A 18 2.78 15.03 -9.41
N LYS A 19 3.75 14.29 -8.85
CA LYS A 19 5.04 14.86 -8.48
C LYS A 19 5.80 15.39 -9.69
N LYS A 20 5.92 14.57 -10.75
CA LYS A 20 6.64 14.93 -11.98
C LYS A 20 6.11 16.20 -12.63
N LEU A 21 4.79 16.38 -12.66
CA LEU A 21 4.14 17.51 -13.32
C LEU A 21 4.07 18.77 -12.46
N THR A 22 3.84 18.61 -11.15
CA THR A 22 3.60 19.76 -10.27
C THR A 22 4.83 20.21 -9.48
N GLY A 23 5.84 19.34 -9.32
CA GLY A 23 6.98 19.56 -8.43
C GLY A 23 6.61 19.65 -6.93
N LYS A 24 5.34 19.36 -6.57
CA LYS A 24 4.87 19.41 -5.19
C LYS A 24 4.98 18.05 -4.52
N PRO A 25 5.04 18.01 -3.17
CA PRO A 25 4.98 16.77 -2.43
C PRO A 25 3.73 15.95 -2.80
N SER A 26 3.92 14.64 -2.95
CA SER A 26 2.86 13.69 -3.31
C SER A 26 2.87 12.47 -2.38
N ILE A 27 1.70 11.88 -2.20
CA ILE A 27 1.50 10.66 -1.40
C ILE A 27 0.95 9.56 -2.31
N THR A 28 1.61 8.40 -2.33
CA THR A 28 1.07 7.21 -2.99
C THR A 28 0.18 6.42 -2.03
N VAL A 29 -0.78 5.67 -2.58
CA VAL A 29 -1.66 4.77 -1.84
C VAL A 29 -1.97 3.52 -2.67
N GLY A 30 -2.47 2.49 -2.00
CA GLY A 30 -3.09 1.33 -2.65
C GLY A 30 -2.30 0.04 -2.46
N SER A 31 -2.91 -0.92 -1.77
CA SER A 31 -2.38 -2.27 -1.52
C SER A 31 -1.00 -2.30 -0.83
N VAL A 32 -0.72 -1.34 0.07
CA VAL A 32 0.48 -1.38 0.91
C VAL A 32 0.40 -2.57 1.87
N SER A 33 1.37 -3.49 1.78
CA SER A 33 1.46 -4.76 2.54
C SER A 33 0.27 -5.72 2.38
N LEU A 34 -0.47 -5.62 1.27
CA LEU A 34 -1.66 -6.43 0.99
C LEU A 34 -1.51 -7.14 -0.36
N SER A 35 -1.60 -8.48 -0.38
CA SER A 35 -1.60 -9.28 -1.59
C SER A 35 -2.99 -9.25 -2.22
N GLY A 36 -3.10 -8.81 -3.46
CA GLY A 36 -4.33 -8.97 -4.24
C GLY A 36 -5.28 -7.77 -4.29
N GLU A 37 -6.43 -8.03 -4.89
CA GLU A 37 -7.36 -7.03 -5.38
C GLU A 37 -8.44 -6.72 -4.34
N PHE A 38 -8.71 -5.43 -4.10
CA PHE A 38 -9.74 -5.00 -3.16
C PHE A 38 -11.12 -5.58 -3.49
N ILE A 39 -11.44 -5.73 -4.77
CA ILE A 39 -12.72 -6.30 -5.24
C ILE A 39 -12.82 -7.79 -4.87
N ALA A 40 -11.74 -8.56 -4.99
CA ALA A 40 -11.70 -9.96 -4.57
C ALA A 40 -11.96 -10.11 -3.06
N SER A 41 -11.52 -9.13 -2.25
CA SER A 41 -11.82 -9.13 -0.81
C SER A 41 -13.28 -8.92 -0.45
N PHE A 42 -14.09 -8.32 -1.33
CA PHE A 42 -15.55 -8.29 -1.16
C PHE A 42 -16.25 -9.57 -1.62
N ALA A 43 -15.58 -10.41 -2.41
CA ALA A 43 -16.07 -11.72 -2.81
C ALA A 43 -15.75 -12.82 -1.76
N GLY A 44 -15.15 -12.45 -0.61
CA GLY A 44 -14.80 -13.37 0.48
C GLY A 44 -13.36 -13.89 0.43
N GLU A 45 -12.54 -13.45 -0.52
CA GLU A 45 -11.13 -13.84 -0.60
C GLU A 45 -10.27 -12.94 0.31
N GLY A 46 -9.55 -13.54 1.26
CA GLY A 46 -8.62 -12.78 2.12
C GLY A 46 -7.44 -12.22 1.33
N SER A 47 -6.82 -11.16 1.85
CA SER A 47 -5.56 -10.63 1.32
C SER A 47 -4.42 -11.04 2.26
N GLU A 48 -3.43 -11.78 1.77
CA GLU A 48 -2.23 -12.13 2.52
C GLU A 48 -1.32 -10.91 2.70
N ALA A 49 -0.46 -10.92 3.70
CA ALA A 49 0.55 -9.88 3.86
C ALA A 49 1.63 -10.04 2.77
N THR A 50 1.96 -8.95 2.06
CA THR A 50 3.11 -8.92 1.13
C THR A 50 4.22 -8.05 1.66
N GLY A 51 5.44 -8.31 1.20
CA GLY A 51 6.55 -7.38 1.35
C GLY A 51 6.26 -6.01 0.74
N ILE A 52 7.09 -5.03 1.12
CA ILE A 52 7.01 -3.64 0.63
C ILE A 52 8.26 -3.23 -0.16
N ASP A 53 9.08 -4.19 -0.59
CA ASP A 53 10.38 -3.90 -1.22
C ASP A 53 10.23 -3.01 -2.46
N GLU A 54 9.31 -3.33 -3.38
CA GLU A 54 9.05 -2.49 -4.57
C GLU A 54 8.58 -1.08 -4.19
N LEU A 55 7.76 -0.95 -3.14
CA LEU A 55 7.28 0.33 -2.65
C LEU A 55 8.44 1.19 -2.12
N LEU A 56 9.38 0.58 -1.41
CA LEU A 56 10.57 1.23 -0.89
C LEU A 56 11.51 1.65 -2.04
N GLU A 57 11.74 0.77 -3.02
CA GLU A 57 12.55 1.12 -4.20
C GLU A 57 12.01 2.33 -4.96
N ARG A 58 10.69 2.41 -5.13
CA ARG A 58 10.02 3.56 -5.79
C ARG A 58 10.09 4.83 -4.96
N LEU A 59 9.99 4.70 -3.63
CA LEU A 59 10.17 5.82 -2.70
C LEU A 59 11.61 6.36 -2.77
N GLU A 60 12.61 5.47 -2.82
CA GLU A 60 14.03 5.83 -2.97
C GLU A 60 14.35 6.49 -4.32
N LYS A 61 13.68 6.07 -5.40
CA LYS A 61 13.71 6.74 -6.71
C LYS A 61 13.03 8.13 -6.69
N GLY A 62 12.37 8.49 -5.59
CA GLY A 62 11.71 9.77 -5.42
C GLY A 62 10.44 9.91 -6.24
N GLU A 63 9.81 8.81 -6.67
CA GLU A 63 8.56 8.82 -7.43
C GLU A 63 7.44 9.52 -6.65
N PHE A 64 7.42 9.39 -5.33
CA PHE A 64 6.52 10.08 -4.41
C PHE A 64 7.27 10.38 -3.10
N ASP A 65 6.66 11.12 -2.18
CA ASP A 65 7.30 11.60 -0.94
C ASP A 65 6.81 10.84 0.29
N LEU A 66 5.57 10.37 0.24
CA LEU A 66 4.89 9.71 1.35
C LEU A 66 4.13 8.48 0.85
N VAL A 67 3.88 7.56 1.78
CA VAL A 67 3.03 6.39 1.57
C VAL A 67 1.84 6.47 2.51
N GLY A 68 0.63 6.46 1.96
CA GLY A 68 -0.59 6.33 2.75
C GLY A 68 -0.96 4.87 2.96
N VAL A 69 -1.13 4.49 4.22
CA VAL A 69 -1.53 3.14 4.64
C VAL A 69 -2.98 3.20 5.09
N GLY A 70 -3.84 2.34 4.51
CA GLY A 70 -5.28 2.30 4.79
C GLY A 70 -5.68 1.00 5.49
N ARG A 71 -6.23 0.07 4.71
CA ARG A 71 -6.79 -1.21 5.19
C ARG A 71 -5.87 -2.03 6.10
N ALA A 72 -4.56 -2.01 5.88
CA ALA A 72 -3.61 -2.70 6.76
C ALA A 72 -3.66 -2.18 8.20
N LEU A 73 -3.91 -0.88 8.41
CA LEU A 73 -4.06 -0.29 9.75
C LEU A 73 -5.37 -0.66 10.44
N LEU A 74 -6.42 -1.02 9.67
CA LEU A 74 -7.70 -1.44 10.27
C LEU A 74 -7.59 -2.78 10.99
N VAL A 75 -6.72 -3.66 10.50
CA VAL A 75 -6.47 -4.98 11.11
C VAL A 75 -5.24 -5.01 12.01
N ASP A 76 -4.28 -4.11 11.79
CA ASP A 76 -3.01 -4.10 12.52
C ASP A 76 -2.64 -2.67 12.97
N PRO A 77 -3.13 -2.22 14.14
CA PRO A 77 -2.75 -0.91 14.69
C PRO A 77 -1.25 -0.77 14.96
N ALA A 78 -0.54 -1.89 15.12
CA ALA A 78 0.91 -1.94 15.34
C ALA A 78 1.73 -2.02 14.04
N TRP A 79 1.09 -1.95 12.87
CA TRP A 79 1.69 -2.11 11.55
C TRP A 79 3.00 -1.32 11.39
N ALA A 80 2.98 -0.02 11.69
CA ALA A 80 4.15 0.84 11.50
C ALA A 80 5.34 0.40 12.36
N ARG A 81 5.08 -0.03 13.59
CA ARG A 81 6.12 -0.57 14.49
C ARG A 81 6.68 -1.87 13.94
N LYS A 82 5.83 -2.80 13.50
CA LYS A 82 6.24 -4.10 12.96
C LYS A 82 7.09 -3.95 11.70
N VAL A 83 6.67 -3.10 10.75
CA VAL A 83 7.43 -2.79 9.54
C VAL A 83 8.78 -2.18 9.90
N HIS A 84 8.82 -1.20 10.81
CA HIS A 84 10.06 -0.58 11.25
C HIS A 84 11.04 -1.58 11.89
N THR A 85 10.54 -2.60 12.60
CA THR A 85 11.39 -3.64 13.23
C THR A 85 11.62 -4.86 12.35
N GLY A 86 11.16 -4.86 11.09
CA GLY A 86 11.29 -6.00 10.17
C GLY A 86 10.44 -7.23 10.54
N ALA A 87 9.43 -7.08 11.40
CA ALA A 87 8.53 -8.14 11.84
C ALA A 87 7.39 -8.40 10.83
N PHE A 88 7.75 -8.62 9.56
CA PHE A 88 6.79 -8.78 8.46
C PHE A 88 5.94 -10.06 8.58
N ASP A 89 6.51 -11.11 9.19
CA ASP A 89 5.85 -12.37 9.52
C ASP A 89 4.71 -12.22 10.55
N GLN A 90 4.68 -11.09 11.26
CA GLN A 90 3.65 -10.77 12.27
C GLN A 90 2.57 -9.82 11.74
N LEU A 91 2.62 -9.44 10.46
CA LEU A 91 1.60 -8.59 9.86
C LEU A 91 0.28 -9.35 9.75
N MET A 92 -0.81 -8.69 10.14
CA MET A 92 -2.12 -9.31 10.08
C MET A 92 -2.73 -9.17 8.68
N PRO A 93 -3.25 -10.26 8.09
CA PRO A 93 -3.91 -10.19 6.80
C PRO A 93 -5.21 -9.38 6.88
N PHE A 94 -5.52 -8.64 5.82
CA PHE A 94 -6.79 -7.93 5.74
C PHE A 94 -7.92 -8.91 5.44
N ARG A 95 -9.02 -8.78 6.19
CA ARG A 95 -10.29 -9.42 5.88
C ARG A 95 -11.43 -8.41 5.93
N ALA A 96 -12.46 -8.62 5.11
CA ALA A 96 -13.55 -7.65 4.94
C ALA A 96 -14.32 -7.38 6.23
N GLU A 97 -14.36 -8.34 7.16
CA GLU A 97 -15.02 -8.20 8.47
C GLU A 97 -14.41 -7.08 9.31
N ALA A 98 -13.13 -6.73 9.09
CA ALA A 98 -12.47 -5.62 9.77
C ALA A 98 -13.07 -4.25 9.44
N LEU A 99 -13.89 -4.14 8.38
CA LEU A 99 -14.64 -2.91 8.09
C LEU A 99 -15.84 -2.71 9.03
N ALA A 100 -16.30 -3.76 9.70
CA ALA A 100 -17.50 -3.73 10.55
C ALA A 100 -17.20 -3.46 12.03
N THR A 101 -15.92 -3.54 12.45
CA THR A 101 -15.52 -3.41 13.85
C THR A 101 -14.29 -2.52 13.98
N LEU A 102 -14.21 -1.76 15.07
CA LEU A 102 -13.01 -1.03 15.46
C LEU A 102 -12.49 -1.66 16.76
N SER A 103 -11.28 -2.20 16.72
CA SER A 103 -10.65 -2.93 17.83
C SER A 103 -9.36 -2.27 18.30
#